data_AF-R6AQX4-F1
#
_entry.id   AF-R6AQX4-F1
#
_cell.length_a   1.000
_cell.length_b   1.000
_cell.length_c   1.000
_cell.angle_alpha   90.00
_cell.angle_beta   90.00
_cell.angle_gamma   90.00
#
_symmetry.space_group_name_H-M   'P 1'
#
loop_
_entity.id
_entity.type
_entity.pdbx_description
1 polymer ?
#
loop_
_entity_poly.entity_id
_entity_poly.type
_entity_poly.pdbx_seq_one_letter_code
_entity_poly.pdbx_strand_id
1 'polypeptide(L)'
;MGEVIILRACSDGFIQLAGPSMTAQLARLKKRMFELGAAKVIIDGALSRKSLAMPAVSDAAILCSGASYSPDIRKTVEDTCFSAELMMLPQTERTEDVRQCKQKYGVFFGSGTHGGEQTEFSEFSRAAELVRKGGAEAVLMRGGVPDSAANALIAAGRALNGLEIICEDGSRLLLSHKNYEKLVRAGARFTVLNKTRLLAVTVNPFSAKGSHYNKTEFYDAMCSGLGGRVPVLDVVSEFGCEAAE
;
A
#
# COMPACT_ATOMS: atom_id res chain seq x y z
N MET A 1 5.19 12.74 -21.91
CA MET A 1 6.58 12.23 -21.89
C MET A 1 6.79 11.42 -23.14
N GLY A 2 7.94 11.60 -23.80
CA GLY A 2 8.26 10.95 -25.08
C GLY A 2 8.71 9.50 -24.93
N GLU A 3 9.51 9.04 -25.88
CA GLU A 3 10.08 7.69 -25.88
C GLU A 3 10.93 7.43 -24.63
N VAL A 4 10.83 6.21 -24.09
CA VAL A 4 11.68 5.74 -22.98
C VAL A 4 12.86 4.97 -23.55
N ILE A 5 14.06 5.46 -23.29
CA ILE A 5 15.32 4.80 -23.66
C ILE A 5 15.99 4.20 -22.43
N ILE A 6 16.68 3.07 -22.62
CA ILE A 6 17.47 2.40 -21.59
C ILE A 6 18.94 2.60 -21.94
N LEU A 7 19.70 3.16 -21.00
CA LEU A 7 21.13 3.41 -21.16
C LEU A 7 21.90 2.67 -20.06
N ARG A 8 23.08 2.15 -20.42
CA ARG A 8 24.05 1.61 -19.46
C ARG A 8 25.06 2.70 -19.16
N ALA A 9 25.21 3.06 -17.89
CA ALA A 9 26.31 3.91 -17.46
C ALA A 9 27.64 3.14 -17.60
N CYS A 10 28.61 3.71 -18.31
CA CYS A 10 29.94 3.13 -18.50
C CYS A 10 30.99 3.72 -17.55
N SER A 11 30.62 4.76 -16.80
CA SER A 11 31.44 5.47 -15.83
C SER A 11 30.53 6.18 -14.82
N ASP A 12 31.12 6.71 -13.75
CA ASP A 12 30.42 7.51 -12.75
C ASP A 12 30.02 8.89 -13.30
N GLY A 13 29.01 9.50 -12.67
CA GLY A 13 28.53 10.83 -13.02
C GLY A 13 27.12 11.12 -12.51
N PHE A 14 26.67 12.36 -12.69
CA PHE A 14 25.31 12.77 -12.34
C PHE A 14 24.37 12.58 -13.53
N ILE A 15 23.22 11.96 -13.28
CA ILE A 15 22.15 11.83 -14.26
C ILE A 15 20.81 12.21 -13.63
N GLN A 16 20.00 12.96 -14.37
CA GLN A 16 18.62 13.19 -14.00
C GLN A 16 17.73 12.17 -14.71
N LEU A 17 17.11 11.28 -13.94
CA LEU A 17 16.24 10.24 -14.46
C LEU A 17 14.79 10.73 -14.51
N ALA A 18 14.12 10.47 -15.63
CA ALA A 18 12.67 10.64 -15.76
C ALA A 18 12.06 9.29 -16.15
N GLY A 19 11.42 8.63 -15.20
CA GLY A 19 10.72 7.37 -15.43
C GLY A 19 9.31 7.58 -15.99
N PRO A 20 8.73 6.55 -16.64
CA PRO A 20 7.33 6.60 -17.05
C PRO A 20 6.39 6.74 -15.84
N SER A 21 5.25 7.39 -16.05
CA SER A 21 4.23 7.58 -15.02
C SER A 21 3.27 6.39 -14.87
N MET A 22 3.24 5.47 -15.85
CA MET A 22 2.31 4.34 -15.85
C MET A 22 2.96 3.06 -15.31
N THR A 23 2.28 2.39 -14.38
CA THR A 23 2.72 1.10 -13.80
C THR A 23 2.92 0.01 -14.85
N ALA A 24 2.06 -0.04 -15.87
CA ALA A 24 2.19 -0.99 -16.98
C ALA A 24 3.50 -0.80 -17.78
N GLN A 25 3.98 0.44 -17.92
CA GLN A 25 5.26 0.72 -18.57
C GLN A 25 6.43 0.32 -17.67
N LEU A 26 6.34 0.59 -16.36
CA LEU A 26 7.36 0.17 -15.39
C LEU A 26 7.50 -1.35 -15.33
N ALA A 27 6.40 -2.11 -15.37
CA ALA A 27 6.44 -3.58 -15.41
C ALA A 27 7.18 -4.10 -16.67
N ARG A 28 6.96 -3.47 -17.83
CA ARG A 28 7.68 -3.79 -19.07
C ARG A 28 9.17 -3.45 -18.98
N LEU A 29 9.51 -2.28 -18.41
CA LEU A 29 10.90 -1.87 -18.22
C LEU A 29 11.64 -2.78 -17.23
N LYS A 30 10.99 -3.19 -16.12
CA LYS A 30 11.53 -4.17 -15.18
C LYS A 30 11.96 -5.43 -15.93
N LYS A 31 11.06 -6.02 -16.73
CA LYS A 31 11.37 -7.21 -17.54
C LYS A 31 12.56 -6.96 -18.47
N ARG A 32 12.58 -5.82 -19.15
CA ARG A 32 13.66 -5.47 -20.08
C ARG A 32 15.02 -5.29 -19.39
N MET A 33 15.06 -4.70 -18.20
CA MET A 33 16.29 -4.55 -17.42
C MET A 33 16.89 -5.92 -17.06
N PHE A 34 16.04 -6.89 -16.66
CA PHE A 34 16.49 -8.26 -16.40
C PHE A 34 16.99 -8.95 -17.68
N GLU A 35 16.30 -8.81 -18.81
CA GLU A 35 16.76 -9.33 -20.12
C GLU A 35 18.12 -8.76 -20.54
N LEU A 36 18.45 -7.54 -20.11
CA LEU A 36 19.74 -6.88 -20.36
C LEU A 36 20.83 -7.25 -19.34
N GLY A 37 20.54 -8.17 -18.42
CA GLY A 37 21.50 -8.73 -17.46
C GLY A 37 21.52 -8.06 -16.09
N ALA A 38 20.55 -7.22 -15.74
CA ALA A 38 20.46 -6.67 -14.39
C ALA A 38 20.15 -7.78 -13.37
N ALA A 39 20.93 -7.88 -12.29
CA ALA A 39 20.66 -8.83 -11.20
C ALA A 39 19.56 -8.34 -10.25
N LYS A 40 19.42 -7.01 -10.12
CA LYS A 40 18.43 -6.34 -9.27
C LYS A 40 17.92 -5.10 -10.00
N VAL A 41 16.65 -4.77 -9.80
CA VAL A 41 16.03 -3.56 -10.33
C VAL A 41 15.41 -2.81 -9.16
N ILE A 42 15.83 -1.57 -8.93
CA ILE A 42 15.26 -0.68 -7.92
C ILE A 42 14.35 0.30 -8.64
N ILE A 43 13.11 0.41 -8.18
CA ILE A 43 12.13 1.37 -8.67
C ILE A 43 12.00 2.43 -7.58
N ASP A 44 12.56 3.60 -7.82
CA ASP A 44 12.38 4.73 -6.91
C ASP A 44 10.96 5.30 -7.04
N GLY A 45 10.34 5.55 -5.89
CA GLY A 45 8.96 5.95 -5.78
C GLY A 45 8.76 6.92 -4.63
N ALA A 46 7.76 7.80 -4.78
CA ALA A 46 7.32 8.65 -3.68
C ALA A 46 6.27 7.93 -2.83
N LEU A 47 6.15 8.31 -1.55
CA LEU A 47 5.10 7.82 -0.65
C LEU A 47 3.68 8.00 -1.24
N SER A 48 3.46 9.06 -2.03
CA SER A 48 2.19 9.34 -2.73
C SER A 48 1.93 8.42 -3.94
N ARG A 49 2.94 7.66 -4.40
CA ARG A 49 2.85 6.72 -5.51
C ARG A 49 2.95 5.28 -5.00
N LYS A 50 2.14 4.93 -4.00
CA LYS A 50 2.04 3.58 -3.41
C LYS A 50 1.80 2.48 -4.46
N SER A 51 1.21 2.86 -5.60
CA SER A 51 1.01 2.01 -6.77
C SER A 51 2.30 1.38 -7.33
N LEU A 52 3.47 1.98 -7.07
CA LEU A 52 4.77 1.45 -7.48
C LEU A 52 5.21 0.24 -6.64
N ALA A 53 4.73 0.16 -5.40
CA ALA A 53 4.97 -0.95 -4.49
C ALA A 53 3.96 -2.12 -4.68
N MET A 54 3.13 -2.05 -5.72
CA MET A 54 2.18 -3.11 -6.04
C MET A 54 2.90 -4.38 -6.53
N PRO A 55 2.41 -5.58 -6.18
CA PRO A 55 2.94 -6.85 -6.70
C PRO A 55 2.98 -6.94 -8.23
N ALA A 56 2.12 -6.18 -8.92
CA ALA A 56 2.12 -6.11 -10.38
C ALA A 56 3.37 -5.42 -10.97
N VAL A 57 4.11 -4.65 -10.16
CA VAL A 57 5.27 -3.86 -10.58
C VAL A 57 6.53 -4.31 -9.85
N SER A 58 6.48 -4.48 -8.53
CA SER A 58 7.63 -4.84 -7.71
C SER A 58 7.43 -6.17 -6.98
N ASP A 59 8.51 -6.93 -6.81
CA ASP A 59 8.46 -8.21 -6.07
C ASP A 59 8.43 -7.98 -4.56
N ALA A 60 8.90 -6.80 -4.13
CA ALA A 60 8.96 -6.37 -2.75
C ALA A 60 9.00 -4.84 -2.68
N ALA A 61 8.83 -4.30 -1.48
CA ALA A 61 8.87 -2.88 -1.20
C ALA A 61 9.73 -2.58 0.03
N ILE A 62 10.40 -1.43 0.02
CA ILE A 62 11.00 -0.79 1.19
C ILE A 62 10.28 0.55 1.33
N LEU A 63 9.72 0.81 2.51
CA LEU A 63 9.01 2.06 2.78
C LEU A 63 9.98 3.06 3.39
N CYS A 64 10.41 4.04 2.61
CA CYS A 64 11.33 5.08 3.06
C CYS A 64 10.57 6.27 3.66
N SER A 65 10.90 6.65 4.90
CA SER A 65 10.29 7.77 5.61
C SER A 65 11.32 8.63 6.33
N GLY A 66 10.99 9.89 6.59
CA GLY A 66 11.93 10.81 7.23
C GLY A 66 11.48 12.25 7.31
N ALA A 67 12.36 13.10 7.86
CA ALA A 67 12.07 14.50 8.18
C ALA A 67 11.84 15.41 6.94
N SER A 68 12.09 14.90 5.73
CA SER A 68 11.68 15.60 4.50
C SER A 68 10.17 15.56 4.26
N TYR A 69 9.45 14.62 4.88
CA TYR A 69 8.00 14.42 4.73
C TYR A 69 7.18 15.46 5.51
N SER A 70 7.54 15.71 6.77
CA SER A 70 6.86 16.64 7.68
C SER A 70 7.87 17.31 8.60
N PRO A 71 7.58 18.47 9.20
CA PRO A 71 8.32 18.95 10.37
C PRO A 71 7.86 18.30 11.69
N ASP A 72 6.73 17.58 11.69
CA ASP A 72 6.22 16.89 12.87
C ASP A 72 6.57 15.41 12.83
N ILE A 73 7.40 15.00 13.79
CA ILE A 73 7.82 13.61 14.01
C ILE A 73 6.62 12.68 14.19
N ARG A 74 5.62 13.09 14.97
CA ARG A 74 4.45 12.25 15.27
C ARG A 74 3.64 11.98 14.02
N LYS A 75 3.37 13.02 13.24
CA LYS A 75 2.71 12.88 11.94
C LYS A 75 3.47 11.94 11.00
N THR A 76 4.80 12.06 10.95
CA THR A 76 5.63 11.18 10.11
C THR A 76 5.52 9.73 10.55
N VAL A 77 5.61 9.45 11.85
CA VAL A 77 5.46 8.11 12.41
C VAL A 77 4.06 7.56 12.13
N GLU A 78 3.00 8.32 12.43
CA GLU A 78 1.60 7.91 12.23
C GLU A 78 1.32 7.57 10.75
N ASP A 79 1.66 8.47 9.82
CA ASP A 79 1.41 8.27 8.38
C ASP A 79 2.23 7.10 7.81
N THR A 80 3.44 6.88 8.33
CA THR A 80 4.31 5.77 7.93
C THR A 80 3.78 4.45 8.45
N CYS A 81 3.41 4.38 9.73
CA CYS A 81 2.85 3.19 10.35
C CYS A 81 1.54 2.78 9.68
N PHE A 82 0.67 3.75 9.41
CA PHE A 82 -0.58 3.50 8.69
C PHE A 82 -0.32 3.05 7.25
N SER A 83 0.63 3.66 6.54
CA SER A 83 1.01 3.20 5.20
C SER A 83 1.58 1.79 5.21
N ALA A 84 2.41 1.45 6.20
CA ALA A 84 2.95 0.10 6.38
C ALA A 84 1.83 -0.91 6.69
N GLU A 85 0.86 -0.54 7.54
CA GLU A 85 -0.31 -1.37 7.86
C GLU A 85 -1.10 -1.74 6.59
N LEU A 86 -1.38 -0.76 5.73
CA LEU A 86 -2.05 -1.01 4.45
C LEU A 86 -1.23 -1.92 3.51
N MET A 87 0.10 -1.78 3.50
CA MET A 87 0.99 -2.63 2.69
C MET A 87 1.11 -4.05 3.23
N MET A 88 0.90 -4.25 4.53
CA MET A 88 1.03 -5.54 5.22
C MET A 88 -0.28 -6.30 5.34
N LEU A 89 -1.38 -5.80 4.75
CA LEU A 89 -2.69 -6.45 4.81
C LEU A 89 -2.60 -7.93 4.38
N PRO A 90 -3.36 -8.82 5.06
CA PRO A 90 -3.39 -10.23 4.73
C PRO A 90 -4.03 -10.47 3.37
N GLN A 91 -3.62 -11.56 2.72
CA GLN A 91 -4.27 -12.01 1.49
C GLN A 91 -5.63 -12.61 1.82
N THR A 92 -6.64 -12.34 0.99
CA THR A 92 -7.97 -12.97 1.12
C THR A 92 -7.89 -14.47 0.81
N GLU A 93 -8.70 -15.27 1.49
CA GLU A 93 -8.89 -16.69 1.18
C GLU A 93 -9.91 -16.90 0.04
N ARG A 94 -10.65 -15.85 -0.37
CA ARG A 94 -11.66 -15.87 -1.44
C ARG A 94 -11.06 -15.58 -2.82
N THR A 95 -9.84 -16.08 -3.09
CA THR A 95 -9.09 -15.74 -4.32
C THR A 95 -9.83 -16.08 -5.61
N GLU A 96 -10.46 -17.25 -5.66
CA GLU A 96 -11.18 -17.77 -6.82
C GLU A 96 -12.45 -16.97 -7.07
N ASP A 97 -13.28 -16.75 -6.04
CA ASP A 97 -14.50 -15.94 -6.10
C ASP A 97 -14.20 -14.53 -6.61
N VAL A 98 -13.17 -13.90 -6.03
CA VAL A 98 -12.72 -12.57 -6.43
C VAL A 98 -12.27 -12.57 -7.90
N ARG A 99 -11.56 -13.59 -8.38
CA ARG A 99 -11.13 -13.70 -9.79
C ARG A 99 -12.29 -13.91 -10.76
N GLN A 100 -13.36 -14.57 -10.32
CA GLN A 100 -14.55 -14.79 -11.14
C GLN A 100 -15.43 -13.55 -11.26
N CYS A 101 -15.42 -12.68 -10.23
CA CYS A 101 -16.14 -11.41 -10.24
C CYS A 101 -15.60 -10.46 -11.32
N LYS A 102 -16.44 -10.16 -12.32
CA LYS A 102 -16.09 -9.36 -13.50
C LYS A 102 -16.41 -7.89 -13.32
N GLN A 103 -17.37 -7.57 -12.46
CA GLN A 103 -17.73 -6.19 -12.16
C GLN A 103 -16.78 -5.53 -11.18
N LYS A 104 -16.97 -4.22 -10.99
CA LYS A 104 -16.14 -3.40 -10.11
C LYS A 104 -16.36 -3.74 -8.63
N TYR A 105 -17.57 -4.14 -8.27
CA TYR A 105 -17.92 -4.50 -6.89
C TYR A 105 -18.61 -5.86 -6.86
N GLY A 106 -18.30 -6.65 -5.85
CA GLY A 106 -18.96 -7.94 -5.58
C GLY A 106 -19.33 -8.04 -4.11
N VAL A 107 -20.51 -8.57 -3.80
CA VAL A 107 -20.95 -8.86 -2.44
C VAL A 107 -21.14 -10.36 -2.32
N PHE A 108 -20.51 -10.97 -1.33
CA PHE A 108 -20.46 -12.42 -1.14
C PHE A 108 -21.21 -12.84 0.12
N PHE A 109 -21.99 -13.91 0.00
CA PHE A 109 -22.81 -14.49 1.05
C PHE A 109 -22.45 -15.96 1.29
N GLY A 110 -22.56 -16.41 2.53
CA GLY A 110 -22.32 -17.79 2.91
C GLY A 110 -20.88 -18.08 3.31
N SER A 111 -20.75 -18.89 4.36
CA SER A 111 -19.51 -19.16 5.05
C SER A 111 -18.69 -20.20 4.31
N GLY A 112 -17.62 -19.77 3.66
CA GLY A 112 -16.68 -20.68 2.99
C GLY A 112 -15.96 -20.04 1.81
N THR A 113 -14.78 -20.59 1.51
CA THR A 113 -13.97 -20.23 0.33
C THR A 113 -14.52 -20.79 -0.98
N HIS A 114 -15.54 -21.65 -0.92
CA HIS A 114 -16.12 -22.35 -2.06
C HIS A 114 -17.63 -22.50 -1.85
N GLY A 115 -18.44 -21.93 -2.76
CA GLY A 115 -19.89 -22.22 -2.85
C GLY A 115 -20.85 -21.20 -2.25
N GLY A 116 -20.40 -19.97 -2.00
CA GLY A 116 -21.29 -18.86 -1.59
C GLY A 116 -22.07 -18.22 -2.75
N GLU A 117 -23.21 -17.60 -2.45
CA GLU A 117 -23.89 -16.74 -3.43
C GLU A 117 -23.12 -15.42 -3.58
N GLN A 118 -22.98 -14.93 -4.82
CA GLN A 118 -22.38 -13.62 -5.07
C GLN A 118 -23.30 -12.75 -5.92
N THR A 119 -23.32 -11.45 -5.61
CA THR A 119 -23.98 -10.44 -6.43
C THR A 119 -22.98 -9.38 -6.88
N GLU A 120 -22.97 -9.10 -8.17
CA GLU A 120 -22.02 -8.19 -8.81
C GLU A 120 -22.66 -6.85 -9.18
N PHE A 121 -21.91 -5.77 -9.02
CA PHE A 121 -22.36 -4.41 -9.29
C PHE A 121 -21.31 -3.57 -10.00
N SER A 122 -21.74 -2.76 -10.98
CA SER A 122 -20.93 -1.71 -11.57
C SER A 122 -20.82 -0.47 -10.66
N GLU A 123 -21.86 -0.22 -9.85
CA GLU A 123 -22.00 0.95 -8.97
C GLU A 123 -21.85 0.57 -7.50
N PHE A 124 -21.07 1.35 -6.75
CA PHE A 124 -20.78 1.05 -5.35
C PHE A 124 -22.01 1.22 -4.45
N SER A 125 -22.89 2.17 -4.76
CA SER A 125 -24.10 2.46 -3.98
C SER A 125 -24.97 1.22 -3.80
N ARG A 126 -25.11 0.40 -4.85
CA ARG A 126 -25.87 -0.86 -4.82
C ARG A 126 -25.20 -1.93 -3.96
N ALA A 127 -23.88 -2.08 -4.09
CA ALA A 127 -23.11 -3.00 -3.24
C ALA A 127 -23.22 -2.60 -1.75
N ALA A 128 -23.05 -1.31 -1.44
CA ALA A 128 -23.18 -0.80 -0.08
C ALA A 128 -24.60 -0.95 0.49
N GLU A 129 -25.65 -0.75 -0.34
CA GLU A 129 -27.03 -1.02 0.07
C GLU A 129 -27.24 -2.48 0.41
N LEU A 130 -26.69 -3.39 -0.40
CA LEU A 130 -26.82 -4.82 -0.15
C LEU A 130 -26.08 -5.25 1.11
N VAL A 131 -24.86 -4.75 1.34
CA VAL A 131 -24.12 -4.95 2.61
C VAL A 131 -24.94 -4.48 3.80
N ARG A 132 -25.59 -3.32 3.70
CA ARG A 132 -26.44 -2.76 4.77
C ARG A 132 -27.68 -3.58 5.09
N LYS A 133 -28.20 -4.37 4.14
CA LYS A 133 -29.30 -5.32 4.41
C LYS A 133 -28.87 -6.47 5.33
N GLY A 134 -27.57 -6.67 5.51
CA GLY A 134 -26.99 -7.70 6.37
C GLY A 134 -26.78 -9.04 5.64
N GLY A 135 -26.11 -9.97 6.33
CA GLY A 135 -25.81 -11.31 5.81
C GLY A 135 -24.61 -11.40 4.85
N ALA A 136 -24.11 -10.26 4.36
CA ALA A 136 -22.88 -10.22 3.58
C ALA A 136 -21.67 -10.56 4.44
N GLU A 137 -20.82 -11.48 3.96
CA GLU A 137 -19.58 -11.84 4.62
C GLU A 137 -18.38 -11.09 4.06
N ALA A 138 -18.42 -10.75 2.77
CA ALA A 138 -17.38 -9.99 2.13
C ALA A 138 -17.92 -9.01 1.09
N VAL A 139 -17.18 -7.93 0.87
CA VAL A 139 -17.37 -7.00 -0.23
C VAL A 139 -16.06 -6.77 -0.96
N LEU A 140 -16.03 -7.08 -2.25
CA LEU A 140 -14.92 -6.77 -3.16
C LEU A 140 -15.09 -5.35 -3.72
N MET A 141 -14.00 -4.61 -3.73
CA MET A 141 -13.91 -3.28 -4.32
C MET A 141 -12.69 -3.20 -5.25
N ARG A 142 -12.93 -3.16 -6.56
CA ARG A 142 -11.87 -2.95 -7.57
C ARG A 142 -11.62 -1.47 -7.81
N GLY A 143 -10.35 -1.11 -7.99
CA GLY A 143 -9.93 0.29 -8.10
C GLY A 143 -9.84 1.00 -6.74
N GLY A 144 -9.69 2.33 -6.77
CA GLY A 144 -9.49 3.13 -5.56
C GLY A 144 -10.71 3.13 -4.64
N VAL A 145 -10.46 2.95 -3.34
CA VAL A 145 -11.42 3.00 -2.23
C VAL A 145 -11.20 4.30 -1.45
N PRO A 146 -11.89 5.39 -1.81
CA PRO A 146 -11.78 6.66 -1.12
C PRO A 146 -12.59 6.69 0.18
N ASP A 147 -12.35 7.70 1.01
CA ASP A 147 -13.11 7.97 2.23
C ASP A 147 -14.64 8.06 2.02
N SER A 148 -15.10 8.51 0.85
CA SER A 148 -16.54 8.52 0.53
C SER A 148 -17.13 7.11 0.49
N ALA A 149 -16.38 6.13 -0.01
CA ALA A 149 -16.81 4.74 -0.03
C ALA A 149 -16.79 4.12 1.38
N ALA A 150 -15.77 4.46 2.18
CA ALA A 150 -15.70 4.07 3.59
C ALA A 150 -16.89 4.60 4.39
N ASN A 151 -17.23 5.87 4.23
CA ASN A 151 -18.37 6.49 4.93
C ASN A 151 -19.70 5.82 4.59
N ALA A 152 -19.89 5.40 3.34
CA ALA A 152 -21.07 4.65 2.93
C ALA A 152 -21.13 3.24 3.55
N LEU A 153 -19.99 2.57 3.74
CA LEU A 153 -19.95 1.30 4.49
C LEU A 153 -20.17 1.51 5.99
N ILE A 154 -19.59 2.56 6.59
CA ILE A 154 -19.81 2.92 8.01
C ILE A 154 -21.31 3.04 8.32
N ALA A 155 -22.11 3.52 7.37
CA ALA A 155 -23.57 3.61 7.51
C ALA A 155 -24.29 2.25 7.59
N ALA A 156 -23.62 1.12 7.32
CA ALA A 156 -24.16 -0.23 7.47
C ALA A 156 -24.19 -0.70 8.94
N GLY A 157 -23.50 -0.01 9.86
CA GLY A 157 -23.58 -0.25 11.30
C GLY A 157 -23.23 -1.70 11.68
N ARG A 158 -24.16 -2.40 12.34
CA ARG A 158 -23.95 -3.77 12.84
C ARG A 158 -23.60 -4.78 11.73
N ALA A 159 -23.98 -4.52 10.48
CA ALA A 159 -23.66 -5.39 9.35
C ALA A 159 -22.16 -5.40 9.00
N LEU A 160 -21.37 -4.48 9.56
CA LEU A 160 -19.91 -4.48 9.41
C LEU A 160 -19.21 -5.52 10.29
N ASN A 161 -19.87 -6.00 11.34
CA ASN A 161 -19.22 -6.91 12.26
C ASN A 161 -18.91 -8.25 11.57
N GLY A 162 -17.62 -8.53 11.39
CA GLY A 162 -17.16 -9.73 10.70
C GLY A 162 -16.98 -9.57 9.19
N LEU A 163 -17.41 -8.44 8.60
CA LEU A 163 -17.36 -8.18 7.16
C LEU A 163 -15.91 -8.07 6.67
N GLU A 164 -15.57 -8.84 5.65
CA GLU A 164 -14.31 -8.75 4.92
C GLU A 164 -14.40 -7.71 3.80
N ILE A 165 -13.58 -6.66 3.84
CA ILE A 165 -13.44 -5.68 2.77
C ILE A 165 -12.22 -6.06 1.94
N ILE A 166 -12.47 -6.56 0.72
CA ILE A 166 -11.45 -7.09 -0.18
C ILE A 166 -11.08 -6.03 -1.22
N CYS A 167 -9.78 -5.74 -1.34
CA CYS A 167 -9.22 -4.86 -2.37
C CYS A 167 -8.23 -5.60 -3.27
N GLU A 168 -7.84 -5.02 -4.39
CA GLU A 168 -6.84 -5.64 -5.27
C GLU A 168 -5.45 -5.71 -4.61
N ASP A 169 -5.10 -4.67 -3.86
CA ASP A 169 -3.84 -4.49 -3.15
C ASP A 169 -3.97 -3.29 -2.18
N GLY A 170 -3.02 -3.14 -1.26
CA GLY A 170 -3.06 -2.08 -0.23
C GLY A 170 -3.01 -0.65 -0.77
N SER A 171 -2.48 -0.44 -1.99
CA SER A 171 -2.41 0.90 -2.60
C SER A 171 -3.77 1.42 -3.07
N ARG A 172 -4.78 0.53 -3.17
CA ARG A 172 -6.15 0.90 -3.52
C ARG A 172 -6.90 1.56 -2.38
N LEU A 173 -6.45 1.38 -1.14
CA LEU A 173 -7.07 1.98 0.03
C LEU A 173 -6.63 3.45 0.15
N LEU A 174 -7.46 4.34 -0.40
CA LEU A 174 -7.28 5.79 -0.34
C LEU A 174 -8.02 6.37 0.88
N LEU A 175 -7.83 5.71 2.01
CA LEU A 175 -8.54 5.98 3.26
C LEU A 175 -7.71 6.90 4.16
N SER A 176 -8.38 7.76 4.90
CA SER A 176 -7.78 8.37 6.09
C SER A 176 -7.66 7.33 7.21
N HIS A 177 -6.64 7.48 8.06
CA HIS A 177 -6.45 6.62 9.23
C HIS A 177 -7.73 6.58 10.09
N LYS A 178 -8.37 7.73 10.30
CA LYS A 178 -9.65 7.86 11.02
C LYS A 178 -10.76 6.95 10.47
N ASN A 179 -10.94 6.89 9.15
CA ASN A 179 -12.02 6.10 8.55
C ASN A 179 -11.68 4.62 8.50
N TYR A 180 -10.41 4.28 8.29
CA TYR A 180 -9.92 2.91 8.43
C TYR A 180 -10.20 2.39 9.85
N GLU A 181 -9.81 3.13 10.89
CA GLU A 181 -10.05 2.76 12.28
C GLU A 181 -11.54 2.59 12.59
N LYS A 182 -12.41 3.47 12.07
CA LYS A 182 -13.86 3.34 12.28
C LYS A 182 -14.42 2.03 11.73
N LEU A 183 -13.98 1.63 10.52
CA LEU A 183 -14.40 0.37 9.92
C LEU A 183 -13.90 -0.82 10.73
N VAL A 184 -12.62 -0.81 11.13
CA VAL A 184 -12.02 -1.87 11.97
C VAL A 184 -12.72 -1.96 13.33
N ARG A 185 -12.98 -0.82 14.00
CA ARG A 185 -13.70 -0.79 15.29
C ARG A 185 -15.16 -1.23 15.17
N ALA A 186 -15.77 -1.07 13.99
CA ALA A 186 -17.09 -1.62 13.70
C ALA A 186 -17.08 -3.13 13.41
N GLY A 187 -15.90 -3.76 13.41
CA GLY A 187 -15.69 -5.19 13.25
C GLY A 187 -15.36 -5.63 11.82
N ALA A 188 -15.16 -4.69 10.89
CA ALA A 188 -14.72 -5.03 9.54
C ALA A 188 -13.24 -5.43 9.53
N ARG A 189 -12.87 -6.32 8.61
CA ARG A 189 -11.47 -6.72 8.37
C ARG A 189 -11.09 -6.37 6.94
N PHE A 190 -9.86 -5.94 6.71
CA PHE A 190 -9.34 -5.66 5.37
C PHE A 190 -8.45 -6.79 4.90
N THR A 191 -8.66 -7.23 3.66
CA THR A 191 -7.82 -8.20 2.98
C THR A 191 -7.55 -7.74 1.55
N VAL A 192 -6.53 -8.32 0.94
CA VAL A 192 -6.12 -7.98 -0.43
C VAL A 192 -6.03 -9.22 -1.31
N LEU A 193 -6.28 -9.06 -2.60
CA LEU A 193 -6.06 -10.13 -3.58
C LEU A 193 -4.56 -10.37 -3.78
N ASN A 194 -3.77 -9.29 -3.90
CA ASN A 194 -2.34 -9.35 -4.13
C ASN A 194 -1.60 -8.69 -2.96
N LYS A 195 -0.95 -9.52 -2.15
CA LYS A 195 -0.21 -9.05 -0.98
C LYS A 195 1.12 -8.40 -1.37
N THR A 196 1.36 -7.18 -0.88
CA THR A 196 2.67 -6.52 -0.98
C THR A 196 3.64 -7.15 0.03
N ARG A 197 4.86 -7.42 -0.42
CA ARG A 197 5.95 -7.88 0.44
C ARG A 197 6.77 -6.68 0.91
N LEU A 198 6.38 -6.10 2.04
CA LEU A 198 7.16 -5.05 2.71
C LEU A 198 8.36 -5.68 3.45
N LEU A 199 9.59 -5.32 3.04
CA LEU A 199 10.82 -5.90 3.61
C LEU A 199 11.32 -5.12 4.83
N ALA A 200 11.20 -3.80 4.79
CA ALA A 200 11.70 -2.90 5.82
C ALA A 200 11.00 -1.54 5.70
N VAL A 201 11.01 -0.81 6.81
CA VAL A 201 10.79 0.64 6.85
C VAL A 201 12.14 1.29 7.11
N THR A 202 12.57 2.23 6.26
CA THR A 202 13.79 2.99 6.51
C THR A 202 13.45 4.35 7.10
N VAL A 203 14.28 4.81 8.04
CA VAL A 203 14.14 6.12 8.67
C VAL A 203 15.30 7.03 8.31
N ASN A 204 14.98 8.28 7.98
CA ASN A 204 15.95 9.34 7.76
C ASN A 204 15.57 10.57 8.63
N PRO A 205 16.28 10.86 9.73
CA PRO A 205 16.00 12.03 10.55
C PRO A 205 16.41 13.34 9.87
N PHE A 206 17.10 13.29 8.73
CA PHE A 206 17.57 14.46 8.01
C PHE A 206 16.58 14.93 6.94
N SER A 207 16.49 16.24 6.76
CA SER A 207 15.59 16.90 5.83
C SER A 207 16.37 17.83 4.92
N ALA A 208 16.14 17.73 3.62
CA ALA A 208 16.67 18.72 2.67
C ALA A 208 16.11 20.13 2.90
N LYS A 209 15.04 20.27 3.71
CA LYS A 209 14.39 21.54 4.05
C LYS A 209 14.87 22.14 5.38
N GLY A 210 15.83 21.51 6.06
CA GLY A 210 16.49 22.03 7.27
C GLY A 210 15.84 21.66 8.62
N SER A 211 14.61 21.16 8.65
CA SER A 211 13.99 20.64 9.89
C SER A 211 14.38 19.19 10.12
N HIS A 212 15.31 18.94 11.04
CA HIS A 212 15.78 17.60 11.39
C HIS A 212 15.05 17.05 12.63
N TYR A 213 14.95 15.73 12.73
CA TYR A 213 14.46 15.06 13.93
C TYR A 213 15.60 14.66 14.85
N ASN A 214 15.30 14.46 16.14
CA ASN A 214 16.17 13.67 16.98
C ASN A 214 16.18 12.23 16.44
N LYS A 215 17.39 11.73 16.15
CA LYS A 215 17.61 10.43 15.51
C LYS A 215 17.07 9.26 16.35
N THR A 216 17.45 9.21 17.62
CA THR A 216 17.05 8.13 18.54
C THR A 216 15.55 8.17 18.78
N GLU A 217 15.00 9.37 19.04
CA GLU A 217 13.56 9.55 19.24
C GLU A 217 12.76 9.06 18.03
N PHE A 218 13.18 9.40 16.81
CA PHE A 218 12.47 9.01 15.59
C PHE A 218 12.56 7.50 15.32
N TYR A 219 13.75 6.91 15.51
CA TYR A 219 13.94 5.47 15.36
C TYR A 219 13.09 4.69 16.37
N ASP A 220 13.13 5.06 17.65
CA ASP A 220 12.39 4.39 18.72
C ASP A 220 10.88 4.54 18.53
N ALA A 221 10.41 5.74 18.16
CA ALA A 221 9.00 5.98 17.87
C ALA A 221 8.51 5.15 16.67
N MET A 222 9.33 5.03 15.61
CA MET A 222 9.00 4.20 14.45
C MET A 222 8.97 2.71 14.81
N CYS A 223 9.96 2.22 15.56
CA CYS A 223 10.00 0.85 16.06
C CYS A 223 8.76 0.52 16.91
N SER A 224 8.43 1.41 17.84
CA SER A 224 7.25 1.27 18.70
C SER A 224 5.95 1.27 17.88
N GLY A 225 5.80 2.19 16.91
CA GLY A 225 4.59 2.28 16.09
C GLY A 225 4.36 1.08 15.18
N LEU A 226 5.44 0.46 14.69
CA LEU A 226 5.35 -0.73 13.85
C LEU A 226 5.21 -2.03 14.66
N GLY A 227 5.61 -2.02 15.93
CA GLY A 227 5.42 -3.14 16.87
C GLY A 227 6.14 -4.41 16.44
N GLY A 228 7.32 -4.29 15.80
CA GLY A 228 8.13 -5.42 15.35
C GLY A 228 7.56 -6.21 14.16
N ARG A 229 6.45 -5.77 13.55
CA ARG A 229 5.83 -6.44 12.38
C ARG A 229 6.71 -6.42 11.12
N VAL A 230 7.59 -5.42 11.03
CA VAL A 230 8.53 -5.22 9.93
C VAL A 230 9.81 -4.57 10.50
N PRO A 231 11.01 -4.94 10.00
CA PRO A 231 12.26 -4.30 10.41
C PRO A 231 12.24 -2.79 10.15
N VAL A 232 12.78 -2.02 11.11
CA VAL A 232 13.11 -0.60 10.94
C VAL A 232 14.61 -0.49 10.76
N LEU A 233 15.06 0.24 9.74
CA LEU A 233 16.48 0.40 9.42
C LEU A 233 16.84 1.89 9.41
N ASP A 234 17.86 2.27 10.17
CA ASP A 234 18.53 3.55 9.99
C ASP A 234 19.70 3.37 9.02
N VAL A 235 19.47 3.68 7.75
CA VAL A 235 20.40 3.38 6.65
C VAL A 235 21.73 4.12 6.80
N VAL A 236 21.74 5.29 7.46
CA VAL A 236 22.96 6.09 7.64
C VAL A 236 23.81 5.52 8.80
N SER A 237 23.16 5.12 9.90
CA SER A 237 23.85 4.55 11.07
C SER A 237 24.37 3.15 10.85
N GLU A 238 23.51 2.28 10.31
CA GLU A 238 23.74 0.85 10.31
C GLU A 238 24.74 0.43 9.24
N PHE A 239 24.93 1.26 8.22
CA PHE A 239 25.82 0.98 7.10
C PHE A 239 27.02 1.95 6.99
N GLY A 240 27.21 2.83 7.97
CA GLY A 240 28.44 3.63 8.10
C GLY A 240 28.68 4.61 6.95
N CYS A 241 27.65 5.24 6.41
CA CYS A 241 27.87 6.41 5.55
C CYS A 241 28.19 7.61 6.44
N GLU A 242 29.47 7.94 6.59
CA GLU A 242 29.87 9.28 7.02
C GLU A 242 29.20 10.29 6.09
N ALA A 243 28.30 11.10 6.62
CA ALA A 243 27.73 12.20 5.87
C ALA A 243 28.89 13.10 5.45
N ALA A 244 29.10 13.29 4.15
CA ALA A 244 30.00 14.32 3.66
C ALA A 244 29.44 15.67 4.15
N GLU A 245 30.21 16.35 5.00
CA GLU A 245 30.00 17.74 5.41
C GLU A 245 29.91 18.69 4.20
#